data_AF-A0A7Y7QFD0-F1
#
_entry.id   AF-A0A7Y7QFD0-F1
#
_cell.length_a   1.000
_cell.length_b   1.000
_cell.length_c   1.000
_cell.angle_alpha   90.00
_cell.angle_beta   90.00
_cell.angle_gamma   90.00
#
_symmetry.space_group_name_H-M   'P 1'
#
loop_
_entity.id
_entity.type
_entity.pdbx_description
1 polymer ?
#
loop_
_entity_poly.entity_id
_entity_poly.type
_entity_poly.pdbx_seq_one_letter_code
_entity_poly.pdbx_strand_id
1 'polypeptide(L)'
;MKINYSNSMSKKMTATVWQNDTAHIMHVGETLDLKVQRGDKITYKVGRLNTVHTIDYQSPDAKFEIQVNRSLQNAYFVVMFLMVVFLWFTRTSNLNNTLLITAVILGLAGYEALVYFVGYTAKPLH
;
A
#
# COMPACT_ATOMS: atom_id res chain seq x y z
N MET A 1 -17.79 8.07 -11.71
CA MET A 1 -16.34 7.80 -11.57
C MET A 1 -16.24 6.36 -11.13
N LYS A 2 -15.41 5.57 -11.79
CA LYS A 2 -15.29 4.14 -11.49
C LYS A 2 -13.99 3.89 -10.73
N ILE A 3 -14.08 3.22 -9.60
CA ILE A 3 -12.93 2.80 -8.81
C ILE A 3 -12.90 1.28 -8.85
N ASN A 4 -11.81 0.72 -9.35
CA ASN A 4 -11.52 -0.71 -9.29
C ASN A 4 -10.51 -0.96 -8.18
N TYR A 5 -10.66 -2.06 -7.46
CA TYR A 5 -9.71 -2.46 -6.43
C TYR A 5 -9.07 -3.79 -6.80
N SER A 6 -7.75 -3.78 -7.01
CA SER A 6 -6.98 -5.00 -7.23
C SER A 6 -5.87 -5.15 -6.22
N ASN A 7 -5.72 -6.37 -5.72
CA ASN A 7 -4.69 -6.72 -4.75
C ASN A 7 -4.15 -8.12 -5.09
N SER A 8 -2.91 -8.15 -5.55
CA SER A 8 -2.21 -9.39 -5.88
C SER A 8 -1.70 -10.15 -4.66
N MET A 9 -1.60 -9.51 -3.49
CA MET A 9 -1.05 -10.11 -2.28
C MET A 9 -2.09 -10.84 -1.43
N SER A 10 -3.32 -10.35 -1.37
CA SER A 10 -4.37 -10.99 -0.57
C SER A 10 -5.76 -10.69 -1.10
N LYS A 11 -6.51 -11.75 -1.40
CA LYS A 11 -7.94 -11.67 -1.77
C LYS A 11 -8.86 -11.29 -0.61
N LYS A 12 -8.39 -11.42 0.64
CA LYS A 12 -9.18 -11.15 1.85
C LYS A 12 -9.11 -9.68 2.31
N MET A 13 -8.16 -8.91 1.78
CA MET A 13 -7.99 -7.51 2.16
C MET A 13 -9.08 -6.67 1.51
N THR A 14 -9.82 -5.89 2.30
CA THR A 14 -10.85 -4.97 1.80
C THR A 14 -10.32 -3.55 1.67
N ALA A 15 -10.88 -2.81 0.71
CA ALA A 15 -10.71 -1.38 0.59
C ALA A 15 -11.99 -0.68 1.07
N THR A 16 -11.86 0.42 1.80
CA THR A 16 -12.97 1.30 2.15
C THR A 16 -12.76 2.61 1.42
N VAL A 17 -13.77 3.03 0.65
CA VAL A 17 -13.81 4.29 -0.08
C VAL A 17 -14.90 5.15 0.53
N TRP A 18 -14.58 6.39 0.90
CA TRP A 18 -15.55 7.36 1.37
C TRP A 18 -15.81 8.43 0.33
N GLN A 19 -17.08 8.71 0.04
CA GLN A 19 -17.53 9.89 -0.68
C GLN A 19 -18.29 10.79 0.31
N ASN A 20 -17.74 11.97 0.64
CA ASN A 20 -18.37 12.92 1.57
C ASN A 20 -18.97 12.22 2.82
N ASP A 21 -18.17 11.39 3.48
CA ASP A 21 -18.50 10.58 4.67
C ASP A 21 -19.35 9.32 4.46
N THR A 22 -19.85 9.06 3.25
CA THR A 22 -20.51 7.78 2.92
C THR A 22 -19.48 6.70 2.63
N ALA A 23 -19.41 5.68 3.49
CA ALA A 23 -18.45 4.58 3.36
C ALA A 23 -18.96 3.48 2.40
N HIS A 24 -18.12 3.10 1.46
CA HIS A 24 -18.31 1.98 0.53
C HIS A 24 -17.17 0.98 0.73
N ILE A 25 -17.53 -0.25 1.08
CA ILE A 25 -16.56 -1.34 1.23
C ILE A 25 -16.45 -2.08 -0.11
N MET A 26 -15.22 -2.31 -0.53
CA MET A 26 -14.87 -3.02 -1.76
C MET A 26 -13.99 -4.24 -1.45
N HIS A 27 -14.32 -5.35 -2.10
CA HIS A 27 -13.51 -6.56 -2.14
C HIS A 27 -12.63 -6.59 -3.39
N VAL A 28 -11.60 -7.44 -3.36
CA VAL A 28 -10.65 -7.54 -4.47
C VAL A 28 -11.36 -8.01 -5.75
N GLY A 29 -11.20 -7.24 -6.82
CA GLY A 29 -11.84 -7.47 -8.12
C GLY A 29 -13.19 -6.76 -8.28
N GLU A 30 -13.70 -6.09 -7.24
CA GLU A 30 -14.93 -5.30 -7.35
C GLU A 30 -14.66 -3.93 -7.99
N THR A 31 -15.65 -3.47 -8.74
CA THR A 31 -15.70 -2.11 -9.29
C THR A 31 -16.83 -1.35 -8.62
N LEU A 32 -16.51 -0.19 -8.06
CA LEU A 32 -17.45 0.74 -7.47
C LEU A 32 -17.69 1.90 -8.44
N ASP A 33 -18.95 2.15 -8.78
CA ASP A 33 -19.36 3.31 -9.58
C ASP A 33 -19.92 4.39 -8.66
N LEU A 34 -19.20 5.50 -8.54
CA LEU A 34 -19.57 6.65 -7.71
C LEU A 34 -20.08 7.78 -8.60
N LYS A 35 -21.26 8.31 -8.27
CA LYS A 35 -21.78 9.54 -8.88
C LYS A 35 -21.10 10.73 -8.21
N VAL A 36 -19.99 11.17 -8.80
CA VAL A 36 -19.14 12.25 -8.23
C VAL A 36 -19.47 13.58 -8.88
N GLN A 37 -19.57 14.63 -8.06
CA GLN A 37 -19.72 16.02 -8.50
C GLN A 37 -18.45 16.82 -8.19
N ARG A 38 -18.29 17.96 -8.89
CA ARG A 38 -17.15 18.85 -8.67
C ARG A 38 -17.25 19.45 -7.26
N GLY A 39 -16.29 19.12 -6.39
CA GLY A 39 -16.28 19.50 -4.97
C GLY A 39 -16.42 18.32 -4.01
N ASP A 40 -16.75 17.12 -4.50
CA ASP A 40 -16.79 15.92 -3.67
C ASP A 40 -15.40 15.51 -3.20
N LYS A 41 -15.28 15.18 -1.91
CA LYS A 41 -14.08 14.64 -1.31
C LYS A 41 -14.16 13.11 -1.33
N ILE A 42 -13.26 12.51 -2.11
CA ILE A 42 -13.13 11.06 -2.22
C ILE A 42 -11.87 10.64 -1.47
N THR A 43 -12.03 9.78 -0.47
CA THR A 43 -10.89 9.20 0.25
C THR A 43 -10.96 7.69 0.22
N TYR A 44 -9.82 7.03 0.31
CA TYR A 44 -9.77 5.57 0.39
C TYR A 44 -8.74 5.10 1.41
N LYS A 45 -8.97 3.91 1.95
CA LYS A 45 -8.07 3.19 2.84
C LYS A 45 -8.14 1.71 2.52
N VAL A 46 -7.00 1.04 2.45
CA VAL A 46 -6.93 -0.41 2.20
C VAL A 46 -6.46 -1.10 3.47
N GLY A 47 -7.28 -1.97 4.05
CA GLY A 47 -6.97 -2.64 5.30
C GLY A 47 -6.96 -1.73 6.54
N ARG A 48 -6.79 -2.33 7.72
CA ARG A 48 -6.91 -1.62 9.01
C ARG A 48 -5.73 -0.70 9.31
N LEU A 49 -4.53 -1.09 8.87
CA LEU A 49 -3.26 -0.49 9.27
C LEU A 49 -2.69 0.50 8.25
N ASN A 50 -3.43 0.91 7.22
CA ASN A 50 -2.94 1.93 6.28
C ASN A 50 -3.49 3.33 6.59
N THR A 51 -2.76 4.32 6.09
CA THR A 51 -3.24 5.71 6.08
C THR A 51 -4.44 5.89 5.15
N VAL A 52 -5.18 6.99 5.38
CA VAL A 52 -6.26 7.42 4.50
C VAL A 52 -5.67 8.29 3.41
N HIS A 53 -5.93 7.92 2.16
CA HIS A 53 -5.49 8.64 0.98
C HIS A 53 -6.65 9.40 0.35
N THR A 54 -6.36 10.54 -0.28
CA THR A 54 -7.37 11.33 -1.00
C THR A 54 -7.20 11.08 -2.50
N ILE A 55 -8.31 10.90 -3.22
CA ILE A 55 -8.35 10.89 -4.68
C ILE A 55 -8.88 12.26 -5.09
N ASP A 56 -8.03 13.03 -5.76
CA ASP A 56 -8.45 14.32 -6.31
C ASP A 56 -9.46 14.11 -7.44
N TYR A 57 -10.52 14.91 -7.43
CA TYR A 57 -11.53 14.89 -8.48
C TYR A 57 -10.91 15.28 -9.82
N GLN A 58 -11.00 14.39 -10.82
CA GLN A 58 -10.60 14.69 -12.19
C GLN A 58 -11.80 14.89 -13.11
N SER A 59 -12.65 13.86 -13.25
CA SER A 59 -13.88 13.93 -14.05
C SER A 59 -14.92 12.89 -13.60
N PRO A 60 -16.20 13.06 -13.96
CA PRO A 60 -17.24 12.08 -13.67
C PRO A 60 -16.98 10.72 -14.33
N ASP A 61 -16.31 10.70 -15.48
CA ASP A 61 -16.04 9.47 -16.24
C ASP A 61 -14.66 8.87 -15.94
N ALA A 62 -13.88 9.50 -15.06
CA ALA A 62 -12.56 9.01 -14.69
C ALA A 62 -12.64 7.61 -14.08
N LYS A 63 -11.66 6.78 -14.44
CA LYS A 63 -11.47 5.43 -13.92
C LYS A 63 -10.21 5.42 -13.09
N PHE A 64 -10.28 4.87 -11.89
CA PHE A 64 -9.13 4.69 -11.00
C PHE A 64 -8.99 3.23 -10.64
N GLU A 65 -7.75 2.78 -10.47
CA GLU A 65 -7.47 1.48 -9.90
C GLU A 65 -6.61 1.63 -8.65
N ILE A 66 -7.14 1.17 -7.52
CA ILE A 66 -6.39 1.03 -6.28
C ILE A 66 -5.58 -0.26 -6.41
N GLN A 67 -4.27 -0.12 -6.54
CA GLN A 67 -3.33 -1.23 -6.64
C GLN A 67 -2.24 -1.16 -5.58
N VAL A 68 -1.64 -2.31 -5.30
CA VAL A 68 -0.39 -2.40 -4.52
C VAL A 68 0.73 -1.67 -5.27
N ASN A 69 1.52 -0.88 -4.55
CA ASN A 69 2.70 -0.26 -5.13
C ASN A 69 3.80 -1.31 -5.41
N ARG A 70 3.83 -1.83 -6.64
CA ARG A 70 4.82 -2.82 -7.08
C ARG A 70 6.27 -2.34 -6.95
N SER A 71 6.53 -1.03 -7.08
CA SER A 71 7.88 -0.50 -6.91
C SER A 71 8.35 -0.62 -5.47
N LEU A 72 7.47 -0.28 -4.52
CA LEU A 72 7.75 -0.42 -3.09
C LEU A 72 7.92 -1.89 -2.68
N GLN A 73 7.09 -2.78 -3.25
CA GLN A 73 7.22 -4.22 -3.06
C GLN A 73 8.56 -4.76 -3.57
N ASN A 74 8.97 -4.37 -4.78
CA ASN A 74 10.26 -4.80 -5.34
C ASN A 74 11.44 -4.25 -4.51
N ALA A 75 11.36 -2.99 -4.08
CA ALA A 75 12.37 -2.40 -3.21
C ALA A 75 12.52 -3.20 -1.89
N TYR A 76 11.40 -3.60 -1.28
CA TYR A 76 11.42 -4.45 -0.08
C TYR A 76 12.11 -5.81 -0.33
N PHE A 77 11.76 -6.50 -1.42
CA PHE A 77 12.40 -7.77 -1.76
C PHE A 77 13.91 -7.63 -1.95
N VAL A 78 14.36 -6.54 -2.59
CA VAL A 78 15.79 -6.25 -2.76
C VAL A 78 16.47 -6.01 -1.42
N VAL A 79 15.87 -5.20 -0.54
CA VAL A 79 16.43 -4.93 0.80
C VAL A 79 16.52 -6.20 1.64
N MET A 80 15.46 -7.00 1.67
CA MET A 80 15.43 -8.30 2.37
C MET A 80 16.49 -9.25 1.83
N PHE A 81 16.64 -9.32 0.50
CA PHE A 81 17.66 -10.16 -0.13
C PHE A 81 19.07 -9.71 0.25
N LEU A 82 19.36 -8.41 0.19
CA LEU A 82 20.65 -7.84 0.59
C LEU A 82 20.95 -8.11 2.08
N MET A 83 19.94 -8.02 2.95
CA MET A 83 20.09 -8.32 4.37
C MET A 83 20.47 -9.78 4.60
N VAL A 84 19.82 -10.72 3.91
CA VAL A 84 20.15 -12.15 3.99
C VAL A 84 21.56 -12.42 3.47
N VAL A 85 21.94 -11.83 2.34
CA VAL A 85 23.30 -11.95 1.78
C VAL A 85 24.33 -11.38 2.76
N PHE A 86 24.06 -10.22 3.34
CA PHE A 86 24.94 -9.60 4.32
C PHE A 86 25.12 -10.49 5.56
N LEU A 87 24.02 -11.02 6.13
CA LEU A 87 24.05 -11.97 7.24
C LEU A 87 24.82 -13.25 6.89
N TRP A 88 24.70 -13.73 5.66
CA TRP A 88 25.43 -14.90 5.19
C TRP A 88 26.94 -14.67 5.14
N PHE A 89 27.39 -13.53 4.62
CA PHE A 89 28.82 -13.17 4.59
C PHE A 89 29.39 -12.89 5.98
N THR A 90 28.56 -12.34 6.87
CA THR A 90 28.97 -11.96 8.22
C THR A 90 28.78 -13.07 9.25
N ARG A 91 28.18 -14.20 8.86
CA ARG A 91 27.95 -15.41 9.67
C ARG A 91 29.15 -15.85 10.51
N THR A 92 30.34 -15.77 9.94
CA THR A 92 31.60 -16.23 10.57
C THR A 92 32.34 -15.11 11.29
N SER A 93 31.86 -13.88 11.19
CA SER A 93 32.39 -12.73 11.92
C SER A 93 31.78 -12.69 13.32
N ASN A 94 32.59 -12.40 14.34
CA ASN A 94 32.17 -12.27 15.74
C ASN A 94 31.40 -10.95 15.98
N LEU A 95 30.45 -10.63 15.10
CA LEU A 95 29.63 -9.44 15.20
C LEU A 95 28.72 -9.55 16.41
N ASN A 96 28.61 -8.45 17.16
CA ASN A 96 27.77 -8.38 18.32
C ASN A 96 26.31 -8.60 17.89
N ASN A 97 25.74 -9.76 18.26
CA ASN A 97 24.38 -10.17 17.91
C ASN A 97 23.34 -9.10 18.26
N THR A 98 23.56 -8.33 19.33
CA THR A 98 22.69 -7.21 19.72
C THR A 98 22.59 -6.15 18.61
N LEU A 99 23.71 -5.80 17.98
CA LEU A 99 23.76 -4.76 16.95
C LEU A 99 23.05 -5.22 15.66
N LEU A 100 23.20 -6.48 15.29
CA LEU A 100 22.47 -7.10 14.19
C LEU A 100 20.96 -7.15 14.46
N ILE A 101 20.54 -7.59 15.64
CA ILE A 101 19.13 -7.65 16.03
C ILE A 101 18.52 -6.24 16.00
N THR A 102 19.20 -5.23 16.56
CA THR A 102 18.73 -3.84 16.52
C THR A 102 18.59 -3.32 15.10
N ALA A 103 19.55 -3.60 14.21
CA ALA A 103 19.48 -3.19 12.81
C ALA A 103 18.30 -3.85 12.06
N VAL A 104 18.04 -5.14 12.30
CA VAL A 104 16.91 -5.85 11.71
C VAL A 104 15.57 -5.27 12.20
N ILE A 105 15.44 -5.01 13.51
CA ILE A 105 14.23 -4.41 14.08
C ILE A 105 13.97 -3.01 13.49
N LEU A 106 14.99 -2.16 13.41
CA LEU A 106 14.87 -0.84 12.80
C LEU A 106 14.50 -0.91 11.31
N GLY A 107 15.06 -1.87 10.58
CA GLY A 107 14.72 -2.13 9.18
C GLY A 107 13.26 -2.56 9.01
N LEU A 108 12.77 -3.46 9.86
CA LEU A 108 11.38 -3.90 9.88
C LEU A 108 10.42 -2.75 10.22
N ALA A 109 10.74 -1.95 11.25
CA ALA A 109 9.94 -0.78 11.63
C ALA A 109 9.89 0.27 10.51
N GLY A 110 11.01 0.53 9.84
CA GLY A 110 11.08 1.43 8.69
C GLY A 110 10.26 0.92 7.50
N TYR A 111 10.28 -0.39 7.23
CA TYR A 111 9.44 -0.99 6.20
C TYR A 111 7.95 -0.87 6.52
N GLU A 112 7.53 -1.17 7.76
CA GLU A 112 6.14 -1.02 8.16
C GLU A 112 5.66 0.43 8.02
N ALA A 113 6.50 1.41 8.35
CA ALA A 113 6.20 2.81 8.11
C ALA A 113 6.02 3.13 6.61
N LEU A 114 6.88 2.60 5.74
CA LEU A 114 6.74 2.79 4.29
C LEU A 114 5.47 2.14 3.74
N VAL A 115 5.12 0.94 4.19
CA VAL A 115 3.87 0.27 3.80
C VAL A 115 2.66 1.06 4.26
N TYR A 116 2.68 1.56 5.50
CA TYR A 116 1.62 2.39 6.09
C TYR A 116 1.29 3.61 5.22
N PHE A 117 2.33 4.28 4.68
CA PHE A 117 2.18 5.52 3.92
C PHE A 117 2.05 5.32 2.40
N VAL A 118 2.60 4.26 1.81
CA VAL A 118 2.78 4.18 0.35
C VAL A 118 2.40 2.79 -0.21
N GLY A 119 1.90 1.89 0.63
CA GLY A 119 1.59 0.51 0.23
C GLY A 119 0.53 0.39 -0.87
N TYR A 120 -0.42 1.32 -0.94
CA TYR A 120 -1.51 1.31 -1.92
C TYR A 120 -1.71 2.66 -2.59
N THR A 121 -1.67 2.66 -3.91
CA THR A 121 -1.80 3.87 -4.73
C THR A 121 -2.98 3.74 -5.66
N ALA A 122 -3.84 4.76 -5.70
CA ALA A 122 -4.85 4.92 -6.74
C ALA A 122 -4.17 5.47 -8.00
N LYS A 123 -4.22 4.72 -9.10
CA LYS A 123 -3.72 5.16 -10.41
C LYS A 123 -4.89 5.47 -11.34
N PRO A 124 -4.87 6.60 -12.07
CA PRO A 124 -5.85 6.85 -13.12
C PRO A 124 -5.65 5.84 -14.25
N LEU A 125 -6.75 5.27 -14.73
CA LEU A 125 -6.83 4.47 -15.95
C LEU A 125 -7.26 5.39 -17.08
N HIS A 126 -6.35 5.63 -18.04
CA HIS A 126 -6.62 6.38 -19.27
C HIS A 126 -7.33 5.50 -20.31
#